data_AF-A0A1H3SQ41-F1
#
_entry.id   AF-A0A1H3SQ41-F1
#
_cell.length_a   1.000
_cell.length_b   1.000
_cell.length_c   1.000
_cell.angle_alpha   90.00
_cell.angle_beta   90.00
_cell.angle_gamma   90.00
#
_symmetry.space_group_name_H-M   'P 1'
#
loop_
_entity.id
_entity.type
_entity.pdbx_description
1 polymer ?
#
loop_
_entity_poly.entity_id
_entity_poly.type
_entity_poly.pdbx_seq_one_letter_code
_entity_poly.pdbx_strand_id
1 'polypeptide(L)'
;MDLDAAVRDFSRAVSGIDAAKRAAKRRVEAARERAEAARAALHAAMVEAAQNGMRPVEIERRTGYTKERVRQILRAGGVEPD
;
A
#
# COMPACT_ATOMS: atom_id res chain seq x y z
N MET A 1 -14.23 8.49 -47.89
CA MET A 1 -13.72 8.72 -46.52
C MET A 1 -12.37 9.41 -46.69
N ASP A 2 -12.13 10.53 -46.02
CA ASP A 2 -10.86 11.27 -46.09
C ASP A 2 -9.82 10.57 -45.20
N LEU A 3 -8.67 10.20 -45.77
CA LEU A 3 -7.58 9.52 -45.06
C LEU A 3 -7.08 10.38 -43.89
N ASP A 4 -7.01 11.70 -44.07
CA ASP A 4 -6.50 12.60 -43.04
C ASP A 4 -7.46 12.66 -41.85
N ALA A 5 -8.77 12.58 -42.09
CA ALA A 5 -9.77 12.46 -41.04
C ALA A 5 -9.60 11.16 -40.24
N ALA A 6 -9.43 10.02 -40.94
CA ALA A 6 -9.23 8.73 -40.29
C ALA A 6 -7.93 8.69 -39.46
N VAL A 7 -6.84 9.29 -39.95
CA VAL A 7 -5.57 9.40 -39.22
C VAL A 7 -5.72 10.25 -37.96
N ARG A 8 -6.43 11.39 -38.04
CA ARG A 8 -6.70 12.25 -36.87
C ARG A 8 -7.53 11.50 -35.81
N ASP A 9 -8.56 10.78 -36.23
CA ASP A 9 -9.41 10.01 -35.32
C ASP A 9 -8.63 8.90 -34.63
N PHE A 10 -7.80 8.16 -35.37
CA PHE A 10 -6.92 7.13 -34.80
C PHE A 10 -5.92 7.72 -33.81
N SER A 11 -5.24 8.81 -34.18
CA SER A 11 -4.28 9.50 -33.31
C SER A 11 -4.93 9.99 -32.01
N ARG A 12 -6.16 10.53 -32.11
CA ARG A 12 -6.96 10.94 -30.95
C ARG A 12 -7.32 9.75 -30.07
N ALA A 13 -7.72 8.62 -30.66
CA ALA A 13 -8.04 7.41 -29.92
C ALA A 13 -6.82 6.85 -29.16
N VAL A 14 -5.66 6.76 -29.81
CA VAL A 14 -4.40 6.33 -29.18
C VAL A 14 -3.99 7.27 -28.05
N SER A 15 -4.08 8.59 -28.28
CA SER A 15 -3.78 9.60 -27.26
C SER A 15 -4.69 9.47 -26.04
N GLY A 16 -5.97 9.12 -26.25
CA GLY A 16 -6.93 8.82 -25.19
C GLY A 16 -6.53 7.61 -24.34
N ILE A 17 -6.07 6.53 -24.98
CA ILE A 17 -5.57 5.33 -24.28
C ILE A 17 -4.37 5.68 -23.39
N ASP A 18 -3.41 6.44 -23.90
CA ASP A 18 -2.22 6.81 -23.13
C ASP A 18 -2.53 7.74 -21.97
N ALA A 19 -3.45 8.70 -22.16
CA ALA A 19 -3.95 9.54 -21.08
C ALA A 19 -4.63 8.70 -19.99
N ALA A 20 -5.47 7.72 -20.37
CA ALA A 20 -6.12 6.81 -19.44
C ALA A 20 -5.11 5.95 -18.66
N LYS A 21 -4.10 5.38 -19.34
CA LYS A 21 -3.02 4.61 -18.69
C LYS A 21 -2.25 5.45 -17.67
N ARG A 22 -1.89 6.69 -18.02
CA ARG A 22 -1.20 7.61 -17.09
C ARG A 22 -2.06 7.94 -15.87
N ALA A 23 -3.36 8.18 -16.07
CA ALA A 23 -4.28 8.44 -14.97
C ALA A 23 -4.45 7.22 -14.05
N ALA A 24 -4.58 6.02 -14.62
CA ALA A 24 -4.65 4.77 -13.86
C ALA A 24 -3.37 4.52 -13.06
N LYS A 25 -2.19 4.69 -13.68
CA LYS A 25 -0.89 4.57 -12.98
C LYS A 25 -0.82 5.49 -11.78
N ARG A 26 -1.18 6.78 -11.93
CA ARG A 26 -1.19 7.73 -10.80
C ARG A 26 -2.12 7.29 -9.66
N ARG A 27 -3.30 6.76 -9.98
CA ARG A 27 -4.24 6.26 -8.96
C ARG A 27 -3.69 5.05 -8.22
N VAL A 28 -3.02 4.14 -8.91
CA VAL A 28 -2.38 2.96 -8.31
C VAL A 28 -1.23 3.39 -7.40
N GLU A 29 -0.35 4.28 -7.84
CA GLU A 29 0.74 4.77 -7.00
C GLU A 29 0.22 5.49 -5.75
N ALA A 30 -0.77 6.39 -5.89
CA ALA A 30 -1.38 7.05 -4.74
C ALA A 30 -2.10 6.05 -3.79
N ALA A 31 -2.59 4.92 -4.29
CA ALA A 31 -3.16 3.86 -3.46
C ALA A 31 -2.06 3.07 -2.71
N ARG A 32 -0.93 2.80 -3.37
CA ARG A 32 0.24 2.17 -2.76
C ARG A 32 0.82 3.03 -1.64
N GLU A 33 1.01 4.32 -1.88
CA GLU A 33 1.49 5.27 -0.87
C GLU A 33 0.59 5.28 0.37
N ARG A 34 -0.74 5.30 0.17
CA ARG A 34 -1.71 5.21 1.28
C ARG A 34 -1.62 3.87 2.03
N ALA A 35 -1.43 2.76 1.31
CA ALA A 35 -1.28 1.45 1.93
C ALA A 35 0.01 1.36 2.77
N GLU A 36 1.12 1.91 2.27
CA GLU A 36 2.38 1.94 3.02
C GLU A 36 2.31 2.88 4.24
N ALA A 37 1.67 4.04 4.11
CA ALA A 37 1.41 4.91 5.26
C ALA A 37 0.55 4.22 6.33
N ALA A 38 -0.52 3.54 5.91
CA ALA A 38 -1.37 2.77 6.83
C ALA A 38 -0.61 1.60 7.49
N ARG A 39 0.26 0.93 6.75
CA ARG A 39 1.13 -0.14 7.28
C ARG A 39 2.10 0.41 8.32
N ALA A 40 2.74 1.54 8.06
CA ALA A 40 3.63 2.18 9.02
C ALA A 40 2.90 2.59 10.30
N ALA A 41 1.70 3.18 10.18
CA ALA A 41 0.86 3.52 11.33
C ALA A 41 0.44 2.28 12.13
N LEU A 42 0.07 1.18 11.45
CA LEU A 42 -0.24 -0.09 12.11
C LEU A 42 0.96 -0.62 12.91
N HIS A 43 2.16 -0.63 12.32
CA HIS A 43 3.36 -1.09 13.00
C HIS A 43 3.68 -0.24 14.24
N ALA A 44 3.55 1.09 14.14
CA ALA A 44 3.73 1.98 15.29
C ALA A 44 2.73 1.65 16.43
N ALA A 45 1.45 1.46 16.09
CA ALA A 45 0.42 1.10 17.05
C ALA A 45 0.65 -0.29 17.69
N MET A 46 1.22 -1.26 16.94
CA MET A 46 1.61 -2.56 17.49
C MET A 46 2.72 -2.41 18.54
N VAL A 47 3.73 -1.59 18.26
CA VAL A 47 4.85 -1.33 19.17
C VAL A 47 4.35 -0.63 20.44
N GLU A 48 3.52 0.41 20.29
CA GLU A 48 2.90 1.11 21.42
C GLU A 48 2.04 0.17 22.27
N ALA A 49 1.23 -0.69 21.65
CA ALA A 49 0.43 -1.67 22.37
C ALA A 49 1.30 -2.64 23.19
N ALA A 50 2.40 -3.12 22.62
CA ALA A 50 3.32 -4.00 23.33
C ALA A 50 4.04 -3.29 24.49
N GLN A 51 4.45 -2.04 24.30
CA GLN A 51 5.03 -1.20 25.37
C GLN A 51 4.04 -0.98 26.52
N ASN A 52 2.75 -0.89 26.20
CA ASN A 52 1.65 -0.80 27.17
C ASN A 52 1.24 -2.16 27.77
N GLY A 53 2.01 -3.22 27.53
CA GLY A 53 1.81 -4.54 28.16
C GLY A 53 0.93 -5.51 27.39
N MET A 54 0.51 -5.19 26.16
CA MET A 54 -0.22 -6.15 25.31
C MET A 54 0.69 -7.30 24.90
N ARG A 55 0.20 -8.54 25.01
CA ARG A 55 1.03 -9.72 24.69
C ARG A 55 1.16 -9.91 23.17
N PRO A 56 2.32 -10.38 22.65
CA PRO A 56 2.50 -10.63 21.22
C PRO A 56 1.42 -11.51 20.58
N VAL A 57 0.96 -12.54 21.30
CA VAL A 57 -0.13 -13.44 20.84
C VAL A 57 -1.48 -12.72 20.64
N GLU A 58 -1.74 -11.65 21.39
CA GLU A 58 -2.95 -10.84 21.23
C GLU A 58 -2.83 -9.94 20.00
N ILE A 59 -1.63 -9.39 19.76
CA ILE A 59 -1.31 -8.61 18.58
C ILE A 59 -1.43 -9.47 17.31
N GLU A 60 -0.91 -10.69 17.33
CA GLU A 60 -1.08 -11.68 16.24
C GLU A 60 -2.56 -11.88 15.90
N ARG A 61 -3.40 -12.16 16.91
CA ARG A 61 -4.84 -12.40 16.71
C ARG A 61 -5.58 -11.18 16.15
N ARG A 62 -5.21 -9.97 16.57
CA ARG A 62 -5.87 -8.73 16.12
C ARG A 62 -5.44 -8.28 14.73
N THR A 63 -4.19 -8.54 14.35
CA THR A 63 -3.61 -8.08 13.07
C THR A 63 -3.67 -9.14 11.98
N GLY A 64 -3.78 -10.42 12.34
CA GLY A 64 -3.64 -11.55 11.42
C GLY A 64 -2.20 -11.80 10.96
N TYR A 65 -1.23 -11.08 11.51
CA TYR A 65 0.19 -11.34 11.23
C TYR A 65 0.66 -12.60 11.92
N THR A 66 1.61 -13.27 11.28
CA THR A 66 2.28 -14.42 11.88
C THR A 66 3.08 -13.97 13.10
N LYS A 67 3.28 -14.89 14.05
CA LYS A 67 4.14 -14.69 15.22
C LYS A 67 5.50 -14.09 14.87
N GLU A 68 6.15 -14.66 13.86
CA GLU A 68 7.46 -14.18 13.42
C GLU A 68 7.38 -12.74 12.89
N ARG A 69 6.34 -12.40 12.11
CA ARG A 69 6.18 -11.04 11.61
C ARG A 69 5.94 -10.04 12.74
N VAL A 70 5.12 -10.40 13.73
CA VAL A 70 4.92 -9.56 14.93
C VAL A 70 6.24 -9.34 15.65
N ARG A 71 7.03 -10.40 15.90
CA ARG A 71 8.33 -10.28 16.57
C ARG A 71 9.30 -9.36 15.83
N GLN A 72 9.39 -9.48 14.50
CA GLN A 72 10.23 -8.60 13.70
C GLN A 72 9.82 -7.13 13.82
N ILE A 73 8.52 -6.84 13.78
CA ILE A 73 7.99 -5.48 13.92
C ILE A 73 8.29 -4.92 15.32
N LEU A 74 8.05 -5.71 16.37
CA LEU A 74 8.31 -5.29 17.75
C LEU A 74 9.80 -5.01 17.98
N ARG A 75 10.69 -5.89 17.53
CA ARG A 75 12.15 -5.69 17.62
C ARG A 75 12.62 -4.46 16.86
N ALA A 76 12.10 -4.24 15.65
CA ALA A 76 12.40 -3.03 14.89
C ALA A 76 11.94 -1.75 15.63
N GLY A 77 10.91 -1.85 16.47
CA GLY A 77 10.45 -0.79 17.37
C GLY A 77 11.11 -0.76 18.75
N GLY A 78 12.17 -1.56 18.99
CA GLY A 78 12.91 -1.59 20.24
C GLY A 78 12.24 -2.36 21.39
N VAL A 79 11.21 -3.16 21.10
CA VAL A 79 10.56 -4.04 22.07
C VAL A 79 11.10 -5.46 21.86
N GLU A 80 11.73 -6.07 22.86
CA GLU A 80 12.06 -7.50 22.80
C GLU A 80 10.83 -8.31 23.27
N PRO A 81 10.21 -9.10 22.38
CA PRO A 81 9.04 -9.88 22.73
C PRO A 81 9.44 -11.21 23.36
N ASP A 82 8.95 -11.48 24.57
CA ASP A 82 9.06 -12.78 25.25
C ASP A 82 8.33 -13.92 24.46
#